data_AF-A0A436BIQ9-F1
#
_entry.id   AF-A0A436BIQ9-F1
#
_cell.length_a   1.000
_cell.length_b   1.000
_cell.length_c   1.000
_cell.angle_alpha   90.00
_cell.angle_beta   90.00
_cell.angle_gamma   90.00
#
_symmetry.space_group_name_H-M   'P 1'
#
loop_
_entity.id
_entity.type
_entity.pdbx_description
1 polymer ?
#
loop_
_entity_poly.entity_id
_entity_poly.type
_entity_poly.pdbx_seq_one_letter_code
_entity_poly.pdbx_strand_id
1 'polypeptide(L)'
;APDSSLNMPVADDACSTERMDFLVSDDPLPDEIVGDKIDVARRSLWLREALRALNARELRIIEERRLNDEGATLEALGETLGISKERVRQIEARAMEKLKVALVKQNPEFMATAA
;
A
#
# COMPACT_ATOMS: atom_id res chain seq x y z
N ALA A 1 -16.31 -31.08 -25.04
CA ALA A 1 -17.77 -30.89 -25.00
C ALA A 1 -18.13 -29.90 -26.10
N PRO A 2 -19.31 -30.00 -26.76
CA PRO A 2 -19.72 -28.97 -27.72
C PRO A 2 -20.05 -27.67 -26.98
N ASP A 3 -19.66 -26.53 -27.55
CA ASP A 3 -19.95 -25.21 -27.01
C ASP A 3 -21.46 -24.92 -27.11
N SER A 4 -22.03 -24.44 -26.01
CA SER A 4 -23.44 -24.06 -25.93
C SER A 4 -23.56 -22.54 -26.03
N SER A 5 -24.50 -22.06 -26.85
CA SER A 5 -24.70 -20.63 -27.04
C SER A 5 -25.20 -19.95 -25.76
N LEU A 6 -24.59 -18.80 -25.45
CA LEU A 6 -24.92 -17.97 -24.29
C LEU A 6 -26.13 -17.06 -24.51
N ASN A 7 -26.48 -16.81 -25.78
CA ASN A 7 -27.66 -16.04 -26.18
C ASN A 7 -28.94 -16.89 -26.26
N MET A 8 -28.90 -18.16 -25.85
CA MET A 8 -30.11 -18.97 -25.77
C MET A 8 -30.99 -18.50 -24.60
N PRO A 9 -32.30 -18.38 -24.80
CA PRO A 9 -33.23 -18.09 -23.73
C PRO A 9 -33.21 -19.23 -22.70
N VAL A 10 -33.32 -18.88 -21.42
CA VAL A 10 -33.38 -19.84 -20.31
C VAL A 10 -34.78 -20.45 -20.15
N ALA A 11 -35.82 -19.81 -20.69
CA ALA A 11 -37.21 -20.28 -20.70
C ALA A 11 -37.91 -19.97 -22.06
N ASP A 12 -38.98 -20.67 -22.40
CA ASP A 12 -39.68 -20.51 -23.70
C ASP A 12 -40.67 -19.32 -23.74
N ASP A 13 -40.51 -18.32 -22.87
CA ASP A 13 -41.37 -17.13 -22.84
C ASP A 13 -40.80 -15.98 -23.72
N ALA A 14 -41.67 -15.14 -24.27
CA ALA A 14 -41.33 -14.08 -25.23
C ALA A 14 -40.45 -12.95 -24.63
N CYS A 15 -40.33 -12.89 -23.30
CA CYS A 15 -39.42 -12.02 -22.54
C CYS A 15 -38.35 -12.83 -21.78
N SER A 16 -37.93 -13.99 -22.28
CA SER A 16 -36.98 -14.83 -21.57
C SER A 16 -35.60 -14.19 -21.47
N THR A 17 -35.04 -14.24 -20.27
CA THR A 17 -33.63 -13.92 -19.99
C THR A 17 -32.71 -14.88 -20.74
N GLU A 18 -31.56 -14.36 -21.17
CA GLU A 18 -30.52 -15.14 -21.85
C GLU A 18 -29.57 -15.74 -20.82
N ARG A 19 -28.86 -16.82 -21.17
CA ARG A 19 -27.89 -17.43 -20.24
C ARG A 19 -26.75 -16.47 -19.87
N MET A 20 -26.39 -15.55 -20.76
CA MET A 20 -25.36 -14.53 -20.49
C MET A 20 -25.74 -13.59 -19.34
N ASP A 21 -27.03 -13.37 -19.08
CA ASP A 21 -27.51 -12.46 -18.02
C ASP A 21 -27.21 -12.98 -16.60
N PHE A 22 -26.89 -14.27 -16.48
CA PHE A 22 -26.50 -14.92 -15.23
C PHE A 22 -24.99 -15.05 -15.06
N LEU A 23 -24.19 -14.61 -16.05
CA LEU A 23 -22.75 -14.63 -15.93
C LEU A 23 -22.31 -13.55 -14.93
N VAL A 24 -21.60 -14.00 -13.90
CA VAL A 24 -20.95 -13.12 -12.94
C VAL A 24 -19.65 -12.63 -13.56
N SER A 25 -19.37 -11.33 -13.45
CA SER A 25 -18.03 -10.82 -13.76
C SER A 25 -17.12 -11.06 -12.56
N ASP A 26 -15.89 -11.52 -12.83
CA ASP A 26 -14.82 -11.62 -11.83
C ASP A 26 -14.11 -10.28 -11.60
N ASP A 27 -14.54 -9.21 -12.29
CA ASP A 27 -13.99 -7.87 -12.10
C ASP A 27 -14.32 -7.33 -10.69
N PRO A 28 -13.39 -6.57 -10.06
CA PRO A 28 -13.64 -5.97 -8.77
C PRO A 28 -14.82 -5.01 -8.82
N LEU A 29 -15.59 -4.98 -7.74
CA LEU A 29 -16.76 -4.11 -7.63
C LEU A 29 -16.32 -2.64 -7.64
N PRO A 30 -17.15 -1.70 -8.14
CA PRO A 30 -16.83 -0.28 -8.11
C PRO A 30 -16.48 0.23 -6.71
N ASP A 31 -17.17 -0.26 -5.67
CA ASP A 31 -16.92 0.10 -4.28
C ASP A 31 -15.56 -0.39 -3.78
N GLU A 32 -15.10 -1.57 -4.23
CA GLU A 32 -13.78 -2.10 -3.91
C GLU A 32 -12.68 -1.26 -4.57
N ILE A 33 -12.83 -0.94 -5.85
CA ILE A 33 -11.90 -0.08 -6.60
C ILE A 33 -11.76 1.30 -5.94
N VAL A 34 -12.87 1.89 -5.50
CA VAL A 34 -12.87 3.19 -4.82
C VAL A 34 -12.31 3.06 -3.41
N GLY A 35 -12.66 2.01 -2.68
CA GLY A 35 -12.14 1.70 -1.35
C GLY A 35 -10.62 1.65 -1.33
N ASP A 36 -10.02 0.88 -2.24
CA ASP A 36 -8.56 0.76 -2.36
C ASP A 36 -7.88 2.10 -2.62
N LYS A 37 -8.46 2.92 -3.51
CA LYS A 37 -7.92 4.26 -3.81
C LYS A 37 -7.96 5.18 -2.58
N ILE A 38 -9.08 5.15 -1.84
CA ILE A 38 -9.23 5.94 -0.62
C ILE A 38 -8.24 5.48 0.44
N ASP A 39 -8.07 4.18 0.61
CA ASP A 39 -7.15 3.60 1.57
C ASP A 39 -5.69 3.94 1.26
N VAL A 40 -5.29 3.82 -0.01
CA VAL A 40 -3.95 4.23 -0.45
C VAL A 40 -3.73 5.71 -0.19
N ALA A 41 -4.70 6.57 -0.51
CA ALA A 41 -4.60 8.01 -0.27
C ALA A 41 -4.46 8.32 1.23
N ARG A 42 -5.27 7.68 2.09
CA ARG A 42 -5.20 7.83 3.56
C ARG A 42 -3.86 7.36 4.11
N ARG A 43 -3.40 6.16 3.75
CA ARG A 43 -2.10 5.61 4.17
C ARG A 43 -0.95 6.53 3.76
N SER A 44 -1.00 7.10 2.55
CA SER A 44 0.01 8.06 2.07
C SER A 44 0.03 9.35 2.89
N LEU A 45 -1.14 9.86 3.28
CA LEU A 45 -1.27 11.06 4.11
C LEU A 45 -0.68 10.82 5.50
N TRP A 46 -1.06 9.70 6.13
CA TRP A 46 -0.55 9.34 7.45
C TRP A 46 0.96 9.12 7.45
N LEU A 47 1.50 8.46 6.42
CA LEU A 47 2.95 8.30 6.29
C LEU A 47 3.66 9.66 6.20
N ARG A 48 3.13 10.59 5.39
CA ARG A 48 3.69 11.95 5.28
C ARG A 48 3.64 12.71 6.60
N GLU A 49 2.57 12.56 7.37
CA GLU A 49 2.46 13.17 8.69
C GLU A 49 3.43 12.54 9.70
N ALA A 50 3.57 11.22 9.70
CA ALA A 50 4.52 10.50 10.54
C ALA A 50 5.98 10.87 10.22
N LEU A 51 6.31 11.06 8.93
CA LEU A 51 7.65 11.50 8.49
C LEU A 51 8.03 12.87 9.04
N ARG A 52 7.06 13.77 9.30
CA ARG A 52 7.32 15.08 9.92
C ARG A 52 7.79 14.98 11.37
N ALA A 53 7.60 13.84 12.04
CA ALA A 53 8.11 13.62 13.39
C ALA A 53 9.60 13.27 13.42
N LEU A 54 10.20 12.94 12.27
CA LEU A 54 11.62 12.60 12.16
C LEU A 54 12.47 13.87 12.03
N ASN A 55 13.68 13.84 12.59
CA ASN A 55 14.65 14.91 12.38
C ASN A 55 15.20 14.88 10.94
N ALA A 56 15.74 16.00 10.45
CA ALA A 56 16.27 16.08 9.08
C ALA A 56 17.30 14.99 8.71
N ARG A 57 18.15 14.57 9.67
CA ARG A 57 19.11 13.46 9.47
C ARG A 57 18.44 12.09 9.41
N GLU A 58 17.40 11.88 10.22
CA GLU A 58 16.62 10.64 10.26
C GLU A 58 15.79 10.50 8.98
N LEU A 59 15.12 11.59 8.59
CA LEU A 59 14.31 11.69 7.38
C LEU A 59 15.14 11.39 6.12
N ARG A 60 16.33 12.01 5.97
CA ARG A 60 17.23 11.71 4.84
C ARG A 60 17.61 10.23 4.74
N ILE A 61 17.93 9.58 5.86
CA ILE A 61 18.30 8.16 5.85
C ILE A 61 17.11 7.28 5.44
N ILE A 62 15.90 7.62 5.90
CA ILE A 62 14.68 6.88 5.55
C ILE A 62 14.29 7.13 4.09
N GLU A 63 14.37 8.37 3.59
CA GLU A 63 14.07 8.70 2.20
C GLU A 63 14.98 7.94 1.24
N GLU A 64 16.29 8.03 1.45
CA GLU A 64 17.29 7.43 0.55
C GLU A 64 17.26 5.89 0.58
N ARG A 65 16.84 5.26 1.68
CA ARG A 65 16.86 3.79 1.81
C ARG A 65 15.52 3.10 1.63
N ARG A 66 14.40 3.76 1.94
CA ARG A 66 13.08 3.13 2.03
C ARG A 66 12.04 3.75 1.11
N LEU A 67 12.19 5.03 0.75
CA LEU A 67 11.28 5.71 -0.17
C LEU A 67 11.87 5.86 -1.58
N ASN A 68 13.07 5.33 -1.81
CA ASN A 68 13.73 5.31 -3.11
C ASN A 68 13.81 3.86 -3.61
N ASP A 69 13.49 3.64 -4.88
CA ASP A 69 13.31 2.30 -5.47
C ASP A 69 14.62 1.48 -5.48
N GLU A 70 15.76 2.12 -5.70
CA GLU A 70 17.06 1.45 -5.74
C GLU A 70 17.72 1.32 -4.35
N GLY A 71 17.25 2.10 -3.35
CA GLY A 71 17.67 2.06 -1.95
C GLY A 71 19.17 2.20 -1.70
N ALA A 72 19.62 3.36 -1.20
CA ALA A 72 21.04 3.59 -0.89
C ALA A 72 21.61 2.58 0.13
N THR A 73 22.87 2.19 -0.06
CA THR A 73 23.57 1.30 0.87
C THR A 73 23.95 2.07 2.15
N LEU A 74 24.10 1.34 3.27
CA LEU A 74 24.57 1.92 4.53
C LEU A 74 25.96 2.58 4.41
N GLU A 75 26.80 2.08 3.51
CA GLU A 75 28.15 2.60 3.27
C GLU A 75 28.10 3.92 2.52
N ALA A 76 27.36 3.99 1.40
CA ALA A 76 27.19 5.22 0.63
C ALA A 76 26.56 6.35 1.46
N LEU A 77 25.58 6.03 2.30
CA LEU A 77 24.99 7.00 3.22
C LEU A 77 25.93 7.41 4.34
N GLY A 78 26.75 6.49 4.84
CA GLY A 78 27.78 6.78 5.83
C GLY A 78 28.80 7.78 5.29
N GLU A 79 29.28 7.55 4.07
CA GLU A 79 30.20 8.45 3.36
C GLU A 79 29.58 9.84 3.12
N THR A 80 28.33 9.88 2.63
CA THR A 80 27.62 11.14 2.33
C THR A 80 27.34 11.97 3.59
N LEU A 81 27.05 11.32 4.72
CA LEU A 81 26.72 11.97 5.99
C LEU A 81 27.94 12.15 6.91
N GLY A 82 29.12 11.67 6.52
CA GLY A 82 30.35 11.72 7.31
C GLY A 82 30.28 10.92 8.62
N ILE A 83 29.56 9.80 8.62
CA ILE A 83 29.37 8.93 9.81
C ILE A 83 29.66 7.47 9.47
N SER A 84 29.97 6.66 10.47
CA SER A 84 30.21 5.24 10.24
C SER A 84 28.95 4.50 9.80
N LYS A 85 29.13 3.41 9.03
CA LYS A 85 28.07 2.47 8.63
C LYS A 85 27.18 2.05 9.80
N GLU A 86 27.80 1.71 10.93
CA GLU A 86 27.08 1.32 12.15
C GLU A 86 26.27 2.49 12.74
N ARG A 87 26.78 3.72 12.64
CA ARG A 87 26.04 4.89 13.07
C ARG A 87 24.80 5.15 12.20
N VAL A 88 24.89 4.96 10.89
CA VAL A 88 23.73 5.03 9.98
C VAL A 88 22.67 4.00 10.39
N ARG A 89 23.09 2.74 10.65
CA ARG A 89 22.19 1.66 11.10
C ARG A 89 21.46 2.02 12.41
N GLN A 90 22.18 2.58 13.38
CA GLN A 90 21.57 3.02 14.64
C GLN A 90 20.54 4.13 14.44
N ILE A 91 20.83 5.10 13.56
CA ILE A 91 19.89 6.19 13.27
C ILE A 91 18.67 5.66 12.52
N GLU A 92 18.85 4.76 11.55
CA GLU A 92 17.73 4.10 10.85
C GLU A 92 16.82 3.35 11.84
N ALA A 93 17.40 2.53 12.73
CA ALA A 93 16.61 1.78 13.71
C ALA A 93 15.79 2.69 14.62
N ARG A 94 16.39 3.79 15.10
CA ARG A 94 15.68 4.79 15.92
C ARG A 94 14.61 5.55 15.14
N ALA A 95 14.89 5.90 13.88
CA ALA A 95 13.95 6.57 12.99
C ALA A 95 12.73 5.68 12.71
N MET A 96 12.95 4.38 12.46
CA MET A 96 11.88 3.40 12.25
C MET A 96 11.00 3.24 13.50
N GLU A 97 11.60 3.21 14.68
CA GLU A 97 10.83 3.13 15.93
C GLU A 97 9.97 4.38 16.15
N LYS A 98 10.54 5.57 15.92
CA LYS A 98 9.78 6.83 15.97
C LYS A 98 8.64 6.85 14.95
N LEU A 99 8.87 6.36 13.74
CA LEU A 99 7.86 6.30 12.68
C LEU A 99 6.70 5.40 13.10
N LYS A 100 6.99 4.21 13.65
CA LYS A 100 5.96 3.30 14.18
C LYS A 100 5.13 3.97 15.29
N VAL A 101 5.79 4.60 16.25
CA VAL A 101 5.10 5.31 17.34
C VAL A 101 4.23 6.45 16.79
N ALA A 102 4.72 7.22 15.82
CA ALA A 102 3.96 8.30 15.20
C ALA A 102 2.73 7.78 14.44
N LEU A 103 2.87 6.69 13.68
CA LEU A 103 1.77 6.05 12.97
C LEU A 103 0.70 5.51 13.91
N VAL A 104 1.10 4.77 14.97
CA VAL A 104 0.17 4.24 15.98
C VAL A 104 -0.55 5.35 16.72
N LYS A 105 0.15 6.44 17.06
CA LYS A 105 -0.43 7.58 17.73
C LYS A 105 -1.51 8.28 16.89
N GLN A 106 -1.30 8.35 15.58
CA GLN A 106 -2.25 9.01 14.67
C GLN A 106 -3.43 8.10 14.32
N ASN A 107 -3.20 6.80 14.12
CA ASN A 107 -4.26 5.83 13.81
C ASN A 107 -4.00 4.47 14.47
N PRO A 108 -4.72 4.14 15.57
CA PRO A 108 -4.62 2.84 16.22
C PRO A 108 -5.03 1.66 15.32
N GLU A 109 -5.87 1.88 14.31
CA GLU A 109 -6.35 0.85 13.37
C GLU A 109 -5.24 0.25 12.50
N PHE A 110 -4.08 0.91 12.38
CA PHE A 110 -2.93 0.38 11.64
C PHE A 110 -2.39 -0.92 12.26
N MET A 111 -2.57 -1.14 13.56
CA MET A 111 -2.18 -2.39 14.23
C MET A 111 -3.21 -3.51 14.04
N ALA A 112 -4.46 -3.18 13.71
CA ALA A 112 -5.54 -4.16 13.53
C ALA A 112 -5.55 -4.79 12.14
N THR A 113 -4.97 -4.12 11.14
CA THR A 113 -4.92 -4.56 9.73
C THR A 113 -3.65 -5.32 9.36
N ALA A 114 -2.65 -5.36 10.26
CA ALA A 114 -1.37 -6.03 10.03
C ALA A 114 -1.26 -7.42 10.71
N ALA A 115 -2.33 -7.92 11.33
CA ALA A 115 -2.43 -9.23 11.99
C ALA A 115 -3.45 -10.12 11.28
#